data_AF-A0A9P4X0E1-F1
#
_entry.id   AF-A0A9P4X0E1-F1
#
_cell.length_a   1.000
_cell.length_b   1.000
_cell.length_c   1.000
_cell.angle_alpha   90.00
_cell.angle_beta   90.00
_cell.angle_gamma   90.00
#
_symmetry.space_group_name_H-M   'P 1'
#
loop_
_entity.id
_entity.type
_entity.pdbx_description
1 polymer ?
#
loop_
_entity_poly.entity_id
_entity_poly.type
_entity_poly.pdbx_seq_one_letter_code
_entity_poly.pdbx_strand_id
1 'polypeptide(L)'
;MPKPDKSNPVENFEHRSAYGDMHAHREAQMMTEHVVRMRSASQVDEKMATELLKPLHKKRDWTAEYLSTLPTYTDQQPEMDTFETAEKHRRKRDKEQLKLIEDFEAGRIDEHGNRLVPDSGDGGSEHGSVVSQLTNVSDVDARIDARPNTGGKIMPMRPRTPSLTSKLEPSASPSPEPRPSPEPAPSSARPSRAQPKRKRKKSEKVDPVAALPGGLTYEGYSYNELVAVGRVRKIRTPGGTDRVRDALIQDDINIAQGLERDVAPWKEDVNKYKTFKTGVPEELKATANGPMEEDEGEE
;
A
#
# COMPACT_ATOMS: atom_id res chain seq x y z
N MET A 1 36.22 30.60 -2.93
CA MET A 1 35.55 29.33 -2.61
C MET A 1 34.31 29.18 -3.47
N PRO A 2 34.27 28.21 -4.41
CA PRO A 2 33.11 27.98 -5.27
C PRO A 2 31.94 27.45 -4.43
N LYS A 3 30.74 27.98 -4.67
CA LYS A 3 29.51 27.52 -4.01
C LYS A 3 29.18 26.12 -4.54
N PRO A 4 28.78 25.15 -3.69
CA PRO A 4 28.38 23.84 -4.17
C PRO A 4 27.17 23.98 -5.09
N ASP A 5 27.28 23.42 -6.30
CA ASP A 5 26.19 23.36 -7.26
C ASP A 5 24.99 22.67 -6.61
N LYS A 6 23.84 23.33 -6.68
CA LYS A 6 22.57 22.80 -6.21
C LYS A 6 22.27 21.58 -7.07
N SER A 7 22.50 20.39 -6.52
CA SER A 7 22.21 19.13 -7.17
C SER A 7 20.78 19.16 -7.74
N ASN A 8 20.67 18.83 -9.02
CA ASN A 8 19.39 18.70 -9.68
C ASN A 8 18.57 17.63 -8.94
N PRO A 9 17.28 17.86 -8.64
CA PRO A 9 16.43 16.95 -7.86
C PRO A 9 16.11 15.60 -8.55
N VAL A 10 16.83 15.25 -9.61
CA VAL A 10 16.59 14.10 -10.49
C VAL A 10 17.61 12.97 -10.28
N GLU A 11 18.46 13.03 -9.25
CA GLU A 11 19.44 11.95 -8.99
C GLU A 11 18.82 10.65 -8.43
N ASN A 12 17.55 10.67 -8.02
CA ASN A 12 16.82 9.46 -7.62
C ASN A 12 16.20 8.69 -8.80
N PHE A 13 16.71 8.86 -10.03
CA PHE A 13 16.19 8.16 -11.21
C PHE A 13 16.55 6.67 -11.22
N GLU A 14 17.63 6.26 -10.54
CA GLU A 14 18.07 4.85 -10.55
C GLU A 14 17.24 3.92 -9.65
N HIS A 15 16.42 4.47 -8.76
CA HIS A 15 15.59 3.69 -7.83
C HIS A 15 14.09 3.74 -8.14
N ARG A 16 13.66 4.50 -9.15
CA ARG A 16 12.25 4.57 -9.53
C ARG A 16 11.93 3.47 -10.53
N SER A 17 10.89 2.69 -10.23
CA SER A 17 10.38 1.73 -11.21
C SER A 17 9.84 2.51 -12.41
N ALA A 18 10.00 1.98 -13.63
CA ALA A 18 9.48 2.61 -14.85
C ALA A 18 7.97 2.91 -14.74
N TYR A 19 7.23 2.11 -13.96
CA TYR A 19 5.83 2.35 -13.64
C TYR A 19 5.64 3.62 -12.78
N GLY A 20 6.47 3.80 -11.75
CA GLY A 20 6.44 5.00 -10.90
C GLY A 20 6.74 6.28 -11.67
N ASP A 21 7.68 6.25 -12.61
CA ASP A 21 8.02 7.42 -13.43
C ASP A 21 6.90 7.81 -14.39
N MET A 22 6.25 6.83 -15.02
CA MET A 22 5.07 7.11 -15.86
C MET A 22 3.92 7.70 -15.04
N HIS A 23 3.67 7.18 -13.85
CA HIS A 23 2.63 7.71 -12.97
C HIS A 23 2.93 9.14 -12.53
N ALA A 24 4.18 9.40 -12.09
CA ALA A 24 4.61 10.74 -11.70
C ALA A 24 4.52 11.74 -12.85
N HIS A 25 4.85 11.31 -14.08
CA HIS A 25 4.70 12.15 -15.28
C HIS A 25 3.23 12.46 -15.57
N ARG A 26 2.35 11.47 -15.50
CA ARG A 26 0.90 11.66 -15.71
C ARG A 26 0.31 12.60 -14.66
N GLU A 27 0.71 12.44 -13.40
CA GLU A 27 0.29 13.32 -12.31
C GLU A 27 0.78 14.76 -12.51
N ALA A 28 2.03 14.95 -12.95
CA ALA A 28 2.57 16.26 -13.30
C ALA A 28 1.80 16.92 -14.46
N GLN A 29 1.40 16.14 -15.48
CA GLN A 29 0.56 16.63 -16.57
C GLN A 29 -0.82 17.07 -16.05
N MET A 30 -1.50 16.24 -15.25
CA MET A 30 -2.80 16.58 -14.66
C MET A 30 -2.74 17.85 -13.80
N MET A 31 -1.69 18.01 -13.00
CA MET A 31 -1.47 19.23 -12.21
C MET A 31 -1.24 20.45 -13.10
N THR A 32 -0.50 20.29 -14.20
CA THR A 32 -0.26 21.39 -15.16
C THR A 32 -1.56 21.85 -15.81
N GLU A 33 -2.38 20.90 -16.28
CA GLU A 33 -3.70 21.20 -16.85
C GLU A 33 -4.63 21.87 -15.83
N HIS A 34 -4.63 21.40 -14.58
CA HIS A 34 -5.42 21.98 -13.51
C HIS A 34 -5.01 23.42 -13.20
N VAL A 35 -3.71 23.70 -13.11
CA VAL A 35 -3.18 25.05 -12.90
C VAL A 35 -3.55 25.99 -14.06
N VAL A 36 -3.49 25.51 -15.30
CA VAL A 36 -3.93 26.28 -16.48
C VAL A 36 -5.42 26.63 -16.38
N ARG A 37 -6.28 25.69 -15.96
CA ARG A 37 -7.71 25.95 -15.76
C ARG A 37 -7.95 26.99 -14.66
N MET A 38 -7.30 26.85 -13.50
CA MET A 38 -7.45 27.82 -12.40
C MET A 38 -6.96 29.22 -12.78
N ARG A 39 -5.84 29.32 -13.52
CA ARG A 39 -5.34 30.59 -14.04
C ARG A 39 -6.32 31.21 -15.05
N SER A 40 -6.90 30.40 -15.95
CA SER A 40 -7.87 30.89 -16.94
C SER A 40 -9.17 31.40 -16.33
N ALA A 41 -9.53 30.89 -15.14
CA ALA A 41 -10.66 31.35 -14.35
C ALA A 41 -10.29 32.54 -13.42
N SER A 42 -9.06 33.06 -13.50
CA SER A 42 -8.52 34.10 -12.60
C SER A 42 -8.64 33.76 -11.11
N GLN A 43 -8.66 32.47 -10.76
CA GLN A 43 -8.70 32.02 -9.36
C GLN A 43 -7.31 32.00 -8.73
N VAL A 44 -6.26 31.98 -9.55
CA VAL A 44 -4.87 31.79 -9.12
C VAL A 44 -3.94 32.73 -9.88
N ASP A 45 -3.13 33.49 -9.14
CA ASP A 45 -2.10 34.38 -9.67
C ASP A 45 -0.92 33.62 -10.30
N GLU A 46 -0.18 34.29 -11.19
CA GLU A 46 0.97 33.69 -11.88
C GLU A 46 2.04 33.17 -10.92
N LYS A 47 2.34 33.92 -9.85
CA LYS A 47 3.28 33.47 -8.80
C LYS A 47 2.81 32.16 -8.17
N MET A 48 1.51 32.04 -7.89
CA MET A 48 0.92 30.88 -7.24
C MET A 48 0.81 29.68 -8.18
N ALA A 49 0.53 29.92 -9.46
CA ALA A 49 0.62 28.90 -10.50
C ALA A 49 2.02 28.27 -10.56
N THR A 50 3.09 29.07 -10.44
CA THR A 50 4.46 28.52 -10.41
C THR A 50 4.74 27.70 -9.15
N GLU A 51 4.20 28.08 -7.99
CA GLU A 51 4.31 27.28 -6.75
C GLU A 51 3.56 25.95 -6.85
N LEU A 52 2.37 25.94 -7.46
CA LEU A 52 1.57 24.73 -7.68
C LEU A 52 2.21 23.72 -8.64
N LEU A 53 3.09 24.17 -9.53
CA LEU A 53 3.85 23.30 -10.43
C LEU A 53 5.13 22.74 -9.78
N LYS A 54 5.59 23.30 -8.66
CA LYS A 54 6.75 22.74 -7.95
C LYS A 54 6.37 21.38 -7.37
N PRO A 55 7.16 20.33 -7.60
CA PRO A 55 6.80 19.00 -7.14
C PRO A 55 6.75 18.91 -5.60
N LEU A 56 5.80 18.12 -5.08
CA LEU A 56 5.30 18.12 -3.69
C LEU A 56 6.33 17.79 -2.57
N HIS A 57 7.58 17.52 -2.91
CA HIS A 57 8.58 17.06 -1.93
C HIS A 57 9.07 18.15 -0.97
N LYS A 58 8.67 19.40 -1.15
CA LYS A 58 8.88 20.47 -0.18
C LYS A 58 7.53 20.85 0.42
N LYS A 59 7.48 21.00 1.75
CA LYS A 59 6.33 21.58 2.44
C LYS A 59 5.95 22.87 1.70
N ARG A 60 4.74 22.91 1.14
CA ARG A 60 4.20 24.11 0.51
C ARG A 60 3.67 24.99 1.62
N ASP A 61 4.31 26.14 1.80
CA ASP A 61 3.77 27.18 2.65
C ASP A 61 2.72 27.92 1.82
N TRP A 62 1.45 27.56 2.02
CA TRP A 62 0.34 28.21 1.33
C TRP A 62 0.17 29.63 1.87
N THR A 63 -0.01 30.60 0.98
CA THR A 63 -0.29 31.97 1.40
C THR A 63 -1.71 32.06 1.98
N ALA A 64 -1.90 32.90 3.00
CA ALA A 64 -3.22 33.12 3.60
C ALA A 64 -4.26 33.60 2.56
N GLU A 65 -3.81 34.36 1.55
CA GLU A 65 -4.63 34.79 0.41
C GLU A 65 -5.16 33.62 -0.42
N TYR A 66 -4.36 32.57 -0.63
CA TYR A 66 -4.83 31.38 -1.35
C TYR A 66 -5.88 30.63 -0.55
N LEU A 67 -5.60 30.45 0.73
CA LEU A 67 -6.46 29.71 1.64
C LEU A 67 -7.82 30.40 1.79
N SER A 68 -7.88 31.73 1.74
CA SER A 68 -9.14 32.49 1.78
C SER A 68 -9.97 32.38 0.49
N THR A 69 -9.36 32.04 -0.65
CA THR A 69 -10.12 31.78 -1.89
C THR A 69 -10.88 30.46 -1.88
N LEU A 70 -10.55 29.53 -0.96
CA LEU A 70 -11.21 28.24 -0.85
C LEU A 70 -12.45 28.37 0.06
N PRO A 71 -13.68 28.24 -0.47
CA PRO A 71 -14.91 28.46 0.31
C PRO A 71 -15.07 27.51 1.50
N THR A 72 -14.41 26.35 1.44
CA THR A 72 -14.47 25.29 2.44
C THR A 72 -13.31 25.33 3.42
N TYR A 73 -12.33 26.22 3.23
CA TYR A 73 -11.19 26.29 4.13
C TYR A 73 -11.54 27.15 5.33
N THR A 74 -11.79 26.50 6.47
CA THR A 74 -12.28 27.15 7.69
C THR A 74 -11.17 27.52 8.68
N ASP A 75 -9.89 27.31 8.35
CA ASP A 75 -8.72 27.31 9.28
C ASP A 75 -8.84 26.34 10.48
N GLN A 76 -10.04 25.94 10.83
CA GLN A 76 -10.38 24.92 11.80
C GLN A 76 -10.20 23.58 11.12
N GLN A 77 -9.10 22.90 11.48
CA GLN A 77 -8.96 21.49 11.22
C GLN A 77 -10.16 20.79 11.89
N PRO A 78 -10.95 19.97 11.17
CA PRO A 78 -12.03 19.21 11.80
C PRO A 78 -11.44 18.38 12.94
N GLU A 79 -12.18 18.27 14.04
CA GLU A 79 -11.76 17.47 15.19
C GLU A 79 -11.45 16.06 14.69
N MET A 80 -10.18 15.67 14.82
CA MET A 80 -9.74 14.35 14.36
C MET A 80 -10.44 13.30 15.21
N ASP A 81 -10.95 12.25 14.55
CA ASP A 81 -11.49 11.08 15.23
C ASP A 81 -10.48 10.58 16.29
N THR A 82 -10.98 10.30 17.50
CA THR A 82 -10.15 9.70 18.54
C THR A 82 -9.63 8.33 18.10
N PHE A 83 -8.53 7.88 18.68
CA PHE A 83 -7.95 6.57 18.33
C PHE A 83 -8.98 5.44 18.49
N GLU A 84 -9.83 5.52 19.51
CA GLU A 84 -10.89 4.53 19.78
C GLU A 84 -11.98 4.53 18.68
N THR A 85 -12.40 5.70 18.19
CA THR A 85 -13.38 5.77 17.09
C THR A 85 -12.76 5.29 15.78
N ALA A 86 -11.52 5.67 15.50
CA ALA A 86 -10.78 5.17 14.34
C ALA A 86 -10.62 3.64 14.37
N GLU A 87 -10.33 3.05 15.54
CA GLU A 87 -10.24 1.60 15.69
C GLU A 87 -11.60 0.92 15.49
N LYS A 88 -12.68 1.52 16.01
CA LYS A 88 -14.04 1.03 15.77
C LYS A 88 -14.42 1.06 14.29
N HIS A 89 -14.06 2.12 13.56
CA HIS A 89 -14.26 2.22 12.11
C HIS A 89 -13.42 1.19 11.34
N ARG A 90 -12.19 0.91 11.79
CA ARG A 90 -11.37 -0.17 11.22
C ARG A 90 -12.06 -1.53 11.40
N ARG A 91 -12.40 -1.90 12.65
CA ARG A 91 -13.07 -3.18 12.95
C ARG A 91 -14.40 -3.34 12.21
N LYS A 92 -15.14 -2.25 12.00
CA LYS A 92 -16.38 -2.27 11.23
C LYS A 92 -16.12 -2.62 9.76
N ARG A 93 -15.14 -1.97 9.12
CA ARG A 93 -14.74 -2.27 7.74
C ARG A 93 -14.21 -3.70 7.59
N ASP A 94 -13.42 -4.17 8.54
CA ASP A 94 -12.89 -5.55 8.52
C ASP A 94 -14.04 -6.57 8.60
N LYS A 95 -15.05 -6.32 9.44
CA LYS A 95 -16.26 -7.17 9.51
C LYS A 95 -17.08 -7.13 8.23
N GLU A 96 -17.25 -5.94 7.63
CA GLU A 96 -17.97 -5.80 6.35
C GLU A 96 -17.22 -6.54 5.23
N GLN A 97 -15.89 -6.50 5.21
CA GLN A 97 -15.06 -7.25 4.27
C GLN A 97 -15.16 -8.77 4.47
N LEU A 98 -15.12 -9.24 5.72
CA LEU A 98 -15.30 -10.66 6.03
C LEU A 98 -16.68 -11.15 5.59
N LYS A 99 -17.73 -10.37 5.87
CA LYS A 99 -19.09 -10.69 5.42
C LYS A 99 -19.19 -10.76 3.90
N LEU A 100 -18.50 -9.84 3.19
CA LEU A 100 -18.45 -9.87 1.73
C LEU A 100 -17.81 -11.17 1.21
N ILE A 101 -16.73 -11.64 1.85
CA ILE A 101 -16.07 -12.91 1.51
C ILE A 101 -17.00 -14.09 1.78
N GLU A 102 -17.65 -14.13 2.95
CA GLU A 102 -18.63 -15.18 3.29
C GLU A 102 -19.80 -15.22 2.30
N ASP A 103 -20.34 -14.06 1.91
CA ASP A 103 -21.43 -13.98 0.92
C ASP A 103 -20.96 -14.39 -0.48
N PHE A 104 -19.69 -14.16 -0.84
CA PHE A 104 -19.09 -14.60 -2.10
C PHE A 104 -18.90 -16.11 -2.12
N GLU A 105 -18.34 -16.69 -1.07
CA GLU A 105 -18.16 -18.14 -0.92
C GLU A 105 -19.50 -18.88 -0.90
N ALA A 106 -20.54 -18.25 -0.34
CA ALA A 106 -21.91 -18.77 -0.36
C ALA A 106 -22.62 -18.58 -1.71
N GLY A 107 -21.99 -17.94 -2.71
CA GLY A 107 -22.58 -17.67 -4.03
C GLY A 107 -23.76 -16.67 -4.00
N ARG A 108 -23.87 -15.86 -2.93
CA ARG A 108 -24.91 -14.82 -2.82
C ARG A 108 -24.55 -13.56 -3.58
N ILE A 109 -23.25 -13.32 -3.79
CA ILE A 109 -22.72 -12.23 -4.60
C ILE A 109 -21.81 -12.76 -5.71
N ASP A 110 -21.76 -12.05 -6.84
CA ASP A 110 -20.88 -12.36 -7.97
C ASP A 110 -19.45 -11.82 -7.77
N GLU A 111 -18.59 -12.06 -8.76
CA GLU A 111 -17.20 -11.58 -8.79
C GLU A 111 -17.05 -10.04 -8.83
N HIS A 112 -18.14 -9.33 -9.07
CA HIS A 112 -18.21 -7.87 -9.09
C HIS A 112 -18.86 -7.29 -7.83
N GLY A 113 -19.25 -8.14 -6.87
CA GLY A 113 -19.91 -7.74 -5.63
C GLY A 113 -21.40 -7.43 -5.79
N ASN A 114 -22.01 -7.78 -6.92
CA ASN A 114 -23.45 -7.65 -7.12
C ASN A 114 -24.16 -8.85 -6.50
N ARG A 115 -25.30 -8.61 -5.85
CA ARG A 115 -26.11 -9.64 -5.23
C ARG A 115 -26.85 -10.45 -6.29
N LEU A 116 -26.62 -11.77 -6.34
CA LEU A 116 -27.24 -12.71 -7.29
C LEU A 116 -28.59 -13.21 -6.79
N VAL A 117 -28.72 -13.41 -5.48
CA VAL A 117 -29.98 -13.79 -4.84
C VAL A 117 -30.67 -12.51 -4.40
N PRO A 118 -31.81 -12.12 -5.01
CA PRO A 118 -32.61 -11.03 -4.46
C PRO A 118 -32.97 -11.44 -3.04
N ASP A 119 -32.68 -10.58 -2.06
CA ASP A 119 -33.12 -10.79 -0.68
C ASP A 119 -34.62 -11.06 -0.77
N SER A 120 -35.01 -12.30 -0.55
CA SER A 120 -36.41 -12.70 -0.46
C SER A 120 -36.93 -11.94 0.76
N GLY A 121 -37.50 -10.77 0.50
CA GLY A 121 -37.83 -9.72 1.46
C GLY A 121 -38.98 -10.11 2.39
N ASP A 122 -38.83 -11.23 3.10
CA ASP A 122 -39.74 -11.67 4.13
C ASP A 122 -38.98 -11.70 5.46
N GLY A 123 -38.92 -10.53 6.08
CA GLY A 123 -38.19 -10.32 7.33
C GLY A 123 -37.60 -8.92 7.39
N GLY A 124 -38.47 -7.92 7.47
CA GLY A 124 -38.08 -6.56 7.84
C GLY A 124 -37.29 -6.57 9.14
N SER A 125 -35.96 -6.60 9.03
CA SER A 125 -35.05 -6.31 10.12
C SER A 125 -34.97 -4.79 10.29
N GLU A 126 -36.12 -4.20 10.64
CA GLU A 126 -36.16 -2.85 11.15
C GLU A 126 -35.60 -2.90 12.57
N HIS A 127 -34.34 -2.50 12.73
CA HIS A 127 -33.69 -2.23 14.01
C HIS A 127 -33.58 -3.41 15.00
N GLY A 128 -32.78 -4.40 14.65
CA GLY A 128 -32.23 -5.41 15.57
C GLY A 128 -30.73 -5.28 15.85
N SER A 129 -30.15 -4.07 15.80
CA SER A 129 -28.75 -3.82 16.21
C SER A 129 -28.63 -3.69 17.74
N VAL A 130 -29.17 -4.66 18.48
CA VAL A 130 -28.85 -4.87 19.88
C VAL A 130 -28.84 -6.38 20.16
N VAL A 131 -27.67 -6.89 20.55
CA VAL A 131 -27.45 -8.17 21.26
C VAL A 131 -27.40 -9.47 20.44
N SER A 132 -26.17 -9.93 20.24
CA SER A 132 -25.70 -11.26 20.67
C SER A 132 -24.23 -11.03 21.05
N GLN A 133 -23.85 -10.79 22.32
CA GLN A 133 -23.82 -11.72 23.45
C GLN A 133 -23.42 -13.14 23.02
N LEU A 134 -22.45 -13.71 23.76
CA LEU A 134 -21.59 -14.89 23.46
C LEU A 134 -20.27 -14.46 22.80
N THR A 135 -19.07 -14.67 23.34
CA THR A 135 -18.62 -15.41 24.52
C THR A 135 -17.23 -14.87 24.84
N ASN A 136 -17.14 -14.08 25.91
CA ASN A 136 -15.88 -13.86 26.62
C ASN A 136 -15.85 -14.95 27.68
N VAL A 137 -15.10 -16.03 27.44
CA VAL A 137 -14.88 -17.10 28.42
C VAL A 137 -13.37 -17.30 28.58
N SER A 138 -12.84 -16.59 29.56
CA SER A 138 -11.68 -16.92 30.39
C SER A 138 -11.56 -15.77 31.40
N ASP A 139 -12.41 -15.74 32.43
CA ASP A 139 -12.09 -16.20 33.79
C ASP A 139 -10.71 -15.71 34.27
N VAL A 140 -10.69 -14.69 35.14
CA VAL A 140 -10.40 -14.83 36.59
C VAL A 140 -10.90 -13.57 37.34
N ASP A 141 -11.80 -13.82 38.31
CA ASP A 141 -12.15 -13.06 39.53
C ASP A 141 -12.04 -11.53 39.61
N ALA A 142 -13.21 -10.89 39.77
CA ALA A 142 -13.44 -9.97 40.89
C ALA A 142 -14.94 -9.61 41.01
N ARG A 143 -15.56 -10.07 42.11
CA ARG A 143 -16.85 -9.60 42.62
C ARG A 143 -16.74 -8.13 43.02
N ILE A 144 -17.45 -7.21 42.36
CA ILE A 144 -17.91 -5.96 42.98
C ILE A 144 -19.31 -5.58 42.47
N ASP A 145 -20.24 -5.65 43.41
CA ASP A 145 -21.49 -4.92 43.64
C ASP A 145 -22.25 -4.20 42.51
N ALA A 146 -23.54 -4.53 42.52
CA ALA A 146 -24.62 -3.89 41.79
C ALA A 146 -24.78 -2.39 42.13
N ARG A 147 -24.97 -1.58 41.08
CA ARG A 147 -25.67 -0.30 41.15
C ARG A 147 -26.81 -0.28 40.14
N PRO A 148 -28.04 0.11 40.52
CA PRO A 148 -29.08 0.43 39.56
C PRO A 148 -28.84 1.87 39.09
N ASN A 149 -28.54 2.08 37.81
CA ASN A 149 -28.54 3.43 37.25
C ASN A 149 -29.73 3.63 36.31
N THR A 150 -30.45 4.69 36.65
CA THR A 150 -31.72 5.17 36.15
C THR A 150 -31.56 5.93 34.83
N GLY A 151 -32.66 6.06 34.09
CA GLY A 151 -32.90 7.22 33.24
C GLY A 151 -32.47 7.11 31.79
N GLY A 152 -33.19 6.28 31.02
CA GLY A 152 -33.23 6.40 29.56
C GLY A 152 -33.83 7.74 29.14
N LYS A 153 -32.98 8.70 28.80
CA LYS A 153 -33.37 9.91 28.05
C LYS A 153 -33.52 9.54 26.58
N ILE A 154 -34.77 9.40 26.16
CA ILE A 154 -35.20 9.30 24.77
C ILE A 154 -34.84 10.63 24.09
N MET A 155 -33.88 10.61 23.17
CA MET A 155 -33.60 11.75 22.30
C MET A 155 -34.69 11.85 21.22
N PRO A 156 -35.25 13.05 20.94
CA PRO A 156 -36.25 13.21 19.91
C PRO A 156 -35.64 12.94 18.53
N MET A 157 -36.33 12.10 17.75
CA MET A 157 -35.99 11.81 16.38
C MET A 157 -35.92 13.10 15.55
N ARG A 158 -34.80 13.29 14.87
CA ARG A 158 -34.62 14.35 13.88
C ARG A 158 -35.48 14.00 12.66
N PRO A 159 -36.42 14.87 12.23
CA PRO A 159 -37.25 14.60 11.05
C PRO A 159 -36.37 14.52 9.80
N ARG A 160 -36.57 13.46 9.02
CA ARG A 160 -36.02 13.31 7.67
C ARG A 160 -36.49 14.50 6.82
N THR A 161 -35.54 15.27 6.29
CA THR A 161 -35.83 16.26 5.26
C THR A 161 -36.21 15.54 3.97
N PRO A 162 -37.30 15.94 3.29
CA PRO A 162 -37.62 15.39 1.99
C PRO A 162 -36.57 15.85 0.97
N SER A 163 -35.98 14.88 0.26
CA SER A 163 -35.16 15.12 -0.93
C SER A 163 -36.05 15.73 -2.01
N LEU A 164 -36.04 17.06 -2.10
CA LEU A 164 -36.55 17.78 -3.26
C LEU A 164 -35.56 17.58 -4.41
N THR A 165 -35.88 16.61 -5.26
CA THR A 165 -35.33 16.52 -6.61
C THR A 165 -35.91 17.68 -7.42
N SER A 166 -35.19 18.81 -7.44
CA SER A 166 -35.46 19.91 -8.36
C SER A 166 -35.18 19.43 -9.79
N LYS A 167 -36.28 19.15 -10.49
CA LYS A 167 -36.36 19.01 -11.94
C LYS A 167 -35.89 20.35 -12.55
N LEU A 168 -34.61 20.44 -12.88
CA LEU A 168 -34.05 21.58 -13.59
C LEU A 168 -34.57 21.55 -15.03
N GLU A 169 -35.43 22.51 -15.33
CA GLU A 169 -35.75 22.91 -16.70
C GLU A 169 -34.48 23.35 -17.44
N PRO A 170 -34.33 23.01 -18.73
CA PRO A 170 -33.27 23.54 -19.57
C PRO A 170 -33.55 25.02 -19.88
N SER A 171 -32.99 25.92 -19.09
CA SER A 171 -32.92 27.34 -19.42
C SER A 171 -31.98 27.51 -20.61
N ALA A 172 -32.57 27.86 -21.76
CA ALA A 172 -31.87 28.21 -22.98
C ALA A 172 -31.02 29.47 -22.74
N SER A 173 -29.71 29.26 -22.53
CA SER A 173 -28.73 30.33 -22.51
C SER A 173 -28.38 30.72 -23.96
N PRO A 174 -28.35 32.02 -24.30
CA PRO A 174 -28.03 32.49 -25.64
C PRO A 174 -26.59 32.13 -26.02
N SER A 175 -26.46 31.57 -27.22
CA SER A 175 -25.19 31.25 -27.87
C SER A 175 -24.27 32.49 -27.91
N PRO A 176 -23.08 32.45 -27.30
CA PRO A 176 -22.09 33.50 -27.52
C PRO A 176 -21.60 33.46 -28.97
N GLU A 177 -21.39 34.64 -29.54
CA GLU A 177 -20.87 34.88 -30.89
C GLU A 177 -19.56 34.12 -31.17
N PRO A 178 -19.32 33.73 -32.44
CA PRO A 178 -18.10 33.05 -32.84
C PRO A 178 -16.88 33.97 -32.62
N ARG A 179 -16.05 33.62 -31.64
CA ARG A 179 -14.72 34.21 -31.49
C ARG A 179 -13.86 33.88 -32.72
N PRO A 180 -13.10 34.84 -33.26
CA PRO A 180 -12.16 34.59 -34.34
C PRO A 180 -11.11 33.56 -33.92
N SER A 181 -10.90 32.59 -34.81
CA SER A 181 -9.97 31.49 -34.68
C SER A 181 -8.57 32.00 -34.33
N PRO A 182 -7.94 31.55 -33.23
CA PRO A 182 -6.56 31.90 -32.94
C PRO A 182 -5.65 31.28 -33.99
N GLU A 183 -4.85 32.14 -34.60
CA GLU A 183 -3.77 31.84 -35.54
C GLU A 183 -2.89 30.68 -35.01
N PRO A 184 -2.54 29.68 -35.84
CA PRO A 184 -1.81 28.50 -35.40
C PRO A 184 -0.43 28.92 -34.89
N ALA A 185 -0.21 28.76 -33.59
CA ALA A 185 1.10 28.95 -32.98
C ALA A 185 2.14 28.05 -33.69
N PRO A 186 3.33 28.56 -34.01
CA PRO A 186 4.36 27.79 -34.69
C PRO A 186 4.73 26.57 -33.85
N SER A 187 4.52 25.40 -34.45
CA SER A 187 4.96 24.10 -33.95
C SER A 187 6.47 24.12 -33.69
N SER A 188 6.85 24.48 -32.46
CA SER A 188 8.20 24.30 -31.95
C SER A 188 8.35 22.83 -31.58
N ALA A 189 8.49 22.01 -32.62
CA ALA A 189 8.85 20.60 -32.52
C ALA A 189 10.28 20.53 -31.96
N ARG A 190 10.40 20.57 -30.63
CA ARG A 190 11.64 20.25 -29.94
C ARG A 190 11.98 18.79 -30.26
N PRO A 191 13.17 18.50 -30.83
CA PRO A 191 13.56 17.13 -31.11
C PRO A 191 13.62 16.36 -29.79
N SER A 192 12.74 15.37 -29.63
CA SER A 192 12.76 14.45 -28.50
C SER A 192 14.08 13.68 -28.55
N ARG A 193 15.04 14.05 -27.72
CA ARG A 193 16.32 13.35 -27.56
C ARG A 193 16.01 11.91 -27.18
N ALA A 194 16.16 11.00 -28.14
CA ALA A 194 15.90 9.57 -27.96
C ALA A 194 16.70 9.08 -26.75
N GLN A 195 16.01 8.67 -25.70
CA GLN A 195 16.68 8.14 -24.52
C GLN A 195 17.42 6.85 -24.91
N PRO A 196 18.66 6.67 -24.46
CA PRO A 196 19.44 5.48 -24.79
C PRO A 196 18.70 4.26 -24.25
N LYS A 197 18.30 3.36 -25.16
CA LYS A 197 17.74 2.05 -24.80
C LYS A 197 18.78 1.31 -23.98
N ARG A 198 18.65 1.30 -22.64
CA ARG A 198 19.51 0.53 -21.74
C ARG A 198 19.34 -0.94 -22.11
N LYS A 199 20.35 -1.52 -22.74
CA LYS A 199 20.42 -2.97 -22.97
C LYS A 199 20.46 -3.62 -21.60
N ARG A 200 19.37 -4.26 -21.18
CA ARG A 200 19.37 -5.10 -19.97
C ARG A 200 20.49 -6.12 -20.17
N LYS A 201 21.54 -6.09 -19.33
CA LYS A 201 22.55 -7.14 -19.31
C LYS A 201 21.79 -8.45 -19.13
N LYS A 202 21.81 -9.31 -20.15
CA LYS A 202 21.30 -10.67 -20.01
C LYS A 202 22.09 -11.28 -18.85
N SER A 203 21.37 -11.80 -17.87
CA SER A 203 22.06 -12.55 -16.82
C SER A 203 22.76 -13.72 -17.49
N GLU A 204 24.02 -13.89 -17.14
CA GLU A 204 24.83 -15.02 -17.56
C GLU A 204 24.08 -16.29 -17.14
N LYS A 205 23.99 -17.25 -18.06
CA LYS A 205 23.39 -18.55 -17.75
C LYS A 205 24.41 -19.28 -16.91
N VAL A 206 24.15 -19.36 -15.62
CA VAL A 206 24.94 -20.19 -14.70
C VAL A 206 24.44 -21.62 -14.87
N ASP A 207 25.36 -22.56 -15.05
CA ASP A 207 25.03 -23.98 -15.09
C ASP A 207 24.49 -24.44 -13.72
N PRO A 208 23.47 -25.32 -13.68
CA PRO A 208 22.87 -25.76 -12.44
C PRO A 208 23.89 -26.49 -11.56
N VAL A 209 23.86 -26.21 -10.26
CA VAL A 209 24.84 -26.77 -9.31
C VAL A 209 24.37 -28.17 -8.90
N ALA A 210 25.23 -29.17 -9.10
CA ALA A 210 24.92 -30.55 -8.69
C ALA A 210 25.07 -30.71 -7.16
N ALA A 211 24.08 -31.34 -6.53
CA ALA A 211 24.12 -31.63 -5.10
C ALA A 211 25.21 -32.66 -4.75
N LEU A 212 25.75 -32.56 -3.53
CA LEU A 212 26.66 -33.57 -2.98
C LEU A 212 25.95 -34.94 -2.89
N PRO A 213 26.68 -36.06 -3.07
CA PRO A 213 26.09 -37.39 -2.94
C PRO A 213 25.53 -37.60 -1.52
N GLY A 214 24.22 -37.81 -1.43
CA GLY A 214 23.49 -37.91 -0.16
C GLY A 214 23.00 -36.58 0.44
N GLY A 215 23.30 -35.45 -0.22
CA GLY A 215 22.78 -34.14 0.15
C GLY A 215 21.32 -33.94 -0.25
N LEU A 216 20.68 -32.92 0.33
CA LEU A 216 19.33 -32.52 -0.04
C LEU A 216 19.33 -31.93 -1.45
N THR A 217 18.55 -32.50 -2.37
CA THR A 217 18.44 -31.99 -3.75
C THR A 217 17.50 -30.80 -3.86
N TYR A 218 16.67 -30.55 -2.82
CA TYR A 218 15.67 -29.49 -2.78
C TYR A 218 14.69 -29.50 -3.98
N GLU A 219 14.57 -30.64 -4.65
CA GLU A 219 13.56 -30.89 -5.67
C GLU A 219 12.20 -31.11 -5.00
N GLY A 220 11.14 -30.49 -5.53
CA GLY A 220 9.78 -30.60 -4.98
C GLY A 220 9.37 -29.51 -4.00
N TYR A 221 10.30 -28.73 -3.45
CA TYR A 221 9.94 -27.59 -2.59
C TYR A 221 9.50 -26.36 -3.41
N SER A 222 8.52 -25.64 -2.89
CA SER A 222 8.05 -24.39 -3.45
C SER A 222 9.04 -23.24 -3.23
N TYR A 223 8.99 -22.20 -4.06
CA TYR A 223 9.85 -21.03 -3.95
C TYR A 223 9.84 -20.41 -2.53
N ASN A 224 8.67 -20.34 -1.90
CA ASN A 224 8.53 -19.73 -0.58
C ASN A 224 9.19 -20.56 0.52
N GLU A 225 9.15 -21.89 0.43
CA GLU A 225 9.84 -22.79 1.36
C GLU A 225 11.35 -22.66 1.21
N LEU A 226 11.86 -22.67 -0.02
CA LEU A 226 13.30 -22.47 -0.29
C LEU A 226 13.81 -21.13 0.25
N VAL A 227 13.06 -20.04 0.00
CA VAL A 227 13.42 -18.71 0.54
C VAL A 227 13.36 -18.69 2.07
N ALA A 228 12.41 -19.38 2.68
CA ALA A 228 12.31 -19.48 4.14
C ALA A 228 13.53 -20.22 4.73
N VAL A 229 13.96 -21.33 4.11
CA VAL A 229 15.18 -22.06 4.49
C VAL A 229 16.41 -21.16 4.34
N GLY A 230 16.53 -20.44 3.22
CA GLY A 230 17.63 -19.50 3.02
C GLY A 230 17.69 -18.39 4.07
N ARG A 231 16.53 -17.90 4.54
CA ARG A 231 16.46 -16.93 5.66
C ARG A 231 16.90 -17.52 6.98
N VAL A 232 16.48 -18.75 7.30
CA VAL A 232 16.92 -19.46 8.53
C VAL A 232 18.44 -19.62 8.53
N ARG A 233 19.03 -19.96 7.38
CA ARG A 233 20.48 -20.13 7.21
C ARG A 233 21.25 -18.82 7.01
N LYS A 234 20.56 -17.67 6.96
CA LYS A 234 21.10 -16.33 6.71
C LYS A 234 21.86 -16.17 5.37
N ILE A 235 21.52 -16.97 4.36
CA ILE A 235 22.16 -16.87 3.04
C ILE A 235 21.45 -15.88 2.12
N ARG A 236 22.19 -15.34 1.15
CA ARG A 236 21.61 -14.48 0.12
C ARG A 236 20.75 -15.29 -0.86
N THR A 237 19.45 -15.01 -0.88
CA THR A 237 18.51 -15.67 -1.80
C THR A 237 18.29 -14.82 -3.06
N PRO A 238 18.83 -15.24 -4.24
CA PRO A 238 18.53 -14.56 -5.50
C PRO A 238 17.05 -14.75 -5.89
N GLY A 239 16.55 -13.93 -6.82
CA GLY A 239 15.19 -14.11 -7.34
C GLY A 239 15.09 -15.31 -8.29
N GLY A 240 14.05 -16.13 -8.11
CA GLY A 240 13.72 -17.30 -8.94
C GLY A 240 14.05 -18.64 -8.28
N THR A 241 13.17 -19.63 -8.43
CA THR A 241 13.22 -20.92 -7.73
C THR A 241 14.53 -21.68 -7.94
N ASP A 242 14.98 -21.81 -9.18
CA ASP A 242 16.19 -22.58 -9.48
C ASP A 242 17.44 -21.92 -8.88
N ARG A 243 17.52 -20.58 -8.93
CA ARG A 243 18.65 -19.85 -8.34
C ARG A 243 18.70 -19.94 -6.83
N VAL A 244 17.54 -19.99 -6.16
CA VAL A 244 17.48 -20.20 -4.70
C VAL A 244 17.90 -21.64 -4.38
N ARG A 245 17.50 -22.61 -5.21
CA ARG A 245 17.92 -24.01 -5.08
C ARG A 245 19.44 -24.14 -5.22
N ASP A 246 20.02 -23.59 -6.28
CA ASP A 246 21.46 -23.61 -6.53
C ASP A 246 22.23 -22.93 -5.37
N ALA A 247 21.71 -21.81 -4.84
CA ALA A 247 22.32 -21.13 -3.70
C ALA A 247 22.30 -21.95 -2.40
N LEU A 248 21.24 -22.72 -2.15
CA LEU A 248 21.16 -23.63 -1.00
C LEU A 248 22.11 -24.81 -1.15
N ILE A 249 22.17 -25.42 -2.34
CA ILE A 249 23.10 -26.50 -2.64
C ILE A 249 24.55 -26.02 -2.50
N GLN A 250 24.86 -24.82 -2.99
CA GLN A 250 26.18 -24.22 -2.84
C GLN A 250 26.53 -23.94 -1.37
N ASP A 251 25.56 -23.51 -0.55
CA ASP A 251 25.74 -23.34 0.89
C ASP A 251 26.07 -24.68 1.58
N ASP A 252 25.35 -25.76 1.24
CA ASP A 252 25.66 -27.11 1.75
C ASP A 252 27.06 -27.58 1.36
N ILE A 253 27.47 -27.33 0.11
CA ILE A 253 28.84 -27.61 -0.36
C ILE A 253 29.86 -26.82 0.45
N ASN A 254 29.62 -25.51 0.63
CA ASN A 254 30.54 -24.65 1.37
C ASN A 254 30.65 -25.08 2.84
N ILE A 255 29.53 -25.47 3.47
CA ILE A 255 29.52 -26.00 4.84
C ILE A 255 30.32 -27.30 4.92
N ALA A 256 30.06 -28.26 4.02
CA ALA A 256 30.75 -29.55 4.00
C ALA A 256 32.26 -29.42 3.74
N GLN A 257 32.67 -28.41 2.97
CA GLN A 257 34.07 -28.15 2.63
C GLN A 257 34.78 -27.16 3.56
N GLY A 258 34.07 -26.56 4.54
CA GLY A 258 34.61 -25.52 5.41
C GLY A 258 34.97 -24.21 4.68
N LEU A 259 34.31 -23.92 3.57
CA LEU A 259 34.50 -22.69 2.78
C LEU A 259 33.66 -21.52 3.32
N GLU A 260 34.05 -20.30 2.95
CA GLU A 260 33.32 -19.09 3.31
C GLU A 260 31.89 -19.11 2.72
N ARG A 261 30.92 -18.78 3.57
CA ARG A 261 29.48 -18.77 3.23
C ARG A 261 29.07 -17.37 2.75
N ASP A 262 28.22 -17.27 1.73
CA ASP A 262 27.64 -15.99 1.27
C ASP A 262 26.50 -15.54 2.21
N VAL A 263 26.90 -15.14 3.42
CA VAL A 263 25.97 -14.66 4.45
C VAL A 263 25.48 -13.27 4.06
N ALA A 264 24.18 -13.15 3.88
CA ALA A 264 23.60 -11.88 3.46
C ALA A 264 23.65 -10.86 4.61
N PRO A 265 24.04 -9.60 4.36
CA PRO A 265 24.18 -8.56 5.38
C PRO A 265 22.82 -7.95 5.78
N TRP A 266 21.81 -8.78 6.04
CA TRP A 266 20.53 -8.29 6.54
C TRP A 266 20.70 -7.81 7.98
N LYS A 267 20.27 -6.57 8.24
CA LYS A 267 20.17 -6.04 9.60
C LYS A 267 19.15 -6.88 10.37
N GLU A 268 19.60 -7.65 11.35
CA GLU A 268 18.76 -8.51 12.20
C GLU A 268 17.59 -7.73 12.84
N ASP A 269 17.73 -6.42 12.99
CA ASP A 269 16.77 -5.57 13.70
C ASP A 269 15.49 -5.22 12.94
N VAL A 270 15.44 -5.31 11.61
CA VAL A 270 14.27 -4.80 10.85
C VAL A 270 13.12 -5.81 10.80
N ASN A 271 13.39 -7.10 11.02
CA ASN A 271 12.37 -8.17 10.89
C ASN A 271 11.91 -8.79 12.21
N LYS A 272 12.37 -8.31 13.37
CA LYS A 272 11.90 -8.79 14.69
C LYS A 272 10.38 -8.74 14.85
N TYR A 273 9.69 -7.85 14.12
CA TYR A 273 8.24 -7.64 14.21
C TYR A 273 7.42 -8.25 13.07
N LYS A 274 8.05 -8.90 12.08
CA LYS A 274 7.34 -9.56 10.97
C LYS A 274 7.56 -11.08 11.04
N THR A 275 6.91 -11.71 12.01
CA THR A 275 6.78 -13.17 12.07
C THR A 275 5.80 -13.63 11.00
N PHE A 276 6.26 -13.71 9.75
CA PHE A 276 5.51 -14.47 8.75
C PHE A 276 5.49 -15.93 9.23
N LYS A 277 4.29 -16.47 9.46
CA LYS A 277 4.06 -17.90 9.68
C LYS A 277 4.31 -18.65 8.38
N THR A 278 5.55 -18.69 7.90
CA THR A 278 5.95 -19.62 6.86
C THR A 278 6.20 -20.95 7.55
N GLY A 279 5.31 -21.92 7.35
CA GLY A 279 5.52 -23.29 7.79
C GLY A 279 6.70 -23.87 7.04
N VAL A 280 7.90 -23.76 7.59
CA VAL A 280 9.07 -24.49 7.11
C VAL A 280 8.87 -25.95 7.52
N PRO A 281 8.87 -26.91 6.57
CA PRO A 281 8.81 -28.33 6.87
C PRO A 281 9.86 -28.71 7.92
N GLU A 282 9.46 -29.51 8.90
CA GLU A 282 10.30 -29.83 10.07
C GLU A 282 11.60 -30.53 9.69
N GLU A 283 11.58 -31.33 8.62
CA GLU A 283 12.73 -32.01 8.03
C GLU A 283 13.86 -31.05 7.60
N LEU A 284 13.52 -29.81 7.23
CA LEU A 284 14.50 -28.81 6.79
C LEU A 284 15.05 -27.95 7.93
N LYS A 285 14.46 -28.01 9.13
CA LYS A 285 14.95 -27.26 10.29
C LYS A 285 16.13 -27.95 10.98
N ALA A 286 16.15 -29.29 10.96
CA ALA A 286 17.11 -30.09 11.70
C ALA A 286 18.58 -29.93 11.22
N THR A 287 18.80 -29.53 9.96
CA THR A 287 20.16 -29.37 9.40
C THR A 287 20.78 -27.98 9.60
N ALA A 288 20.01 -26.98 10.03
CA ALA A 288 20.51 -25.60 10.13
C ALA A 288 21.32 -25.32 11.41
N ASN A 289 21.07 -26.09 12.47
CA ASN A 289 21.82 -26.00 13.72
C ASN A 289 22.73 -27.23 13.80
N GLY A 290 23.87 -27.18 13.09
CA GLY A 290 24.94 -28.12 13.39
C GLY A 290 25.25 -28.07 14.89
N PRO A 291 25.62 -29.21 15.52
CA PRO A 291 26.04 -29.20 16.91
C PRO A 291 27.17 -28.17 17.03
N MET A 292 26.89 -27.05 17.69
CA MET A 292 27.96 -26.23 18.25
C MET A 292 28.59 -27.16 19.27
N GLU A 293 29.68 -27.82 18.88
CA GLU A 293 30.59 -28.42 19.84
C GLU A 293 30.99 -27.26 20.76
N GLU A 294 30.40 -27.28 21.96
CA GLU A 294 30.83 -26.45 23.06
C GLU A 294 32.27 -26.89 23.32
N ASP A 295 33.21 -26.08 22.80
CA ASP A 295 34.64 -26.16 23.09
C ASP A 295 34.78 -25.92 24.59
N GLU A 296 34.60 -26.99 25.37
CA GLU A 296 34.94 -27.06 26.78
C GLU A 296 36.46 -26.92 26.86
N GLY A 297 36.92 -25.68 26.84
CA GLY A 297 38.30 -25.32 27.13
C GLY A 297 38.67 -25.86 28.52
N GLU A 298 39.46 -26.92 28.52
CA GLU A 298 40.16 -27.43 29.70
C GLU A 298 41.14 -26.34 30.21
N GLU A 299 40.97 -25.94 31.47
CA GLU A 299 41.94 -25.17 32.27
C GLU A 299 43.19 -26.01 32.62
#